data_AF-A0A9P0JEP7-F1
#
_entry.id   AF-A0A9P0JEP7-F1
#
_cell.length_a   1.000
_cell.length_b   1.000
_cell.length_c   1.000
_cell.angle_alpha   90.00
_cell.angle_beta   90.00
_cell.angle_gamma   90.00
#
_symmetry.space_group_name_H-M   'P 1'
#
loop_
_entity.id
_entity.type
_entity.pdbx_description
1 polymer ?
#
loop_
_entity_poly.entity_id
_entity_poly.type
_entity_poly.pdbx_seq_one_letter_code
_entity_poly.pdbx_strand_id
1 'polypeptide(L)' 'MTSRGDIQYSTKYEDNMYIYRHVILPEDMAKLLPKTHLMTETEWRNLGIQMTSGWMHYMRYDPEPHIVPFRRLKKVNNQ' A
#
# COMPACT_ATOMS: atom_id res chain seq x y z
N MET A 1 -4.15 -7.92 26.01
CA MET A 1 -3.01 -7.16 25.49
C MET A 1 -2.90 -7.47 23.99
N THR A 2 -3.66 -6.79 23.15
CA THR A 2 -3.53 -6.96 21.70
C THR A 2 -2.25 -6.24 21.27
N SER A 3 -1.25 -6.99 20.83
CA SER A 3 -0.06 -6.41 20.21
C SER A 3 -0.54 -5.62 18.99
N ARG A 4 -0.58 -4.29 19.10
CA ARG A 4 -0.73 -3.42 17.93
C ARG A 4 0.59 -3.56 17.17
N GLY A 5 0.64 -4.51 16.26
CA GLY A 5 1.82 -4.73 15.43
C GLY A 5 2.18 -3.44 14.69
N ASP A 6 3.45 -3.30 14.32
CA ASP A 6 3.86 -2.19 13.46
C ASP A 6 3.41 -2.44 12.02
N ILE A 7 3.20 -1.36 11.26
CA ILE A 7 3.00 -1.44 9.81
C ILE A 7 4.30 -1.93 9.18
N GLN A 8 4.23 -3.06 8.46
CA GLN A 8 5.39 -3.63 7.79
C GLN A 8 5.37 -3.26 6.30
N TYR A 9 6.56 -3.04 5.75
CA TYR A 9 6.73 -2.69 4.35
C TYR A 9 7.61 -3.70 3.65
N SER A 10 7.14 -4.22 2.51
CA SER A 10 7.96 -5.11 1.68
C SER A 10 9.16 -4.39 1.07
N THR A 11 10.12 -5.19 0.61
CA THR A 11 11.12 -4.75 -0.36
C THR A 11 10.42 -4.29 -1.64
N LYS A 12 11.05 -3.35 -2.37
CA LYS A 12 10.53 -2.88 -3.65
C LYS A 12 10.94 -3.86 -4.74
N TYR A 13 10.03 -4.10 -5.68
CA TYR A 13 10.29 -4.84 -6.92
C TYR A 13 9.74 -4.03 -8.09
N GLU A 14 10.23 -4.26 -9.30
CA GLU A 14 9.86 -3.43 -10.44
C GLU A 14 9.78 -4.22 -11.73
N ASP A 15 9.00 -3.71 -12.67
CA ASP A 15 9.00 -4.14 -14.06
C ASP A 15 9.50 -2.99 -14.97
N ASN A 16 9.15 -3.05 -16.25
CA ASN A 16 9.54 -2.04 -17.24
C ASN A 16 8.88 -0.67 -17.00
N MET A 17 7.70 -0.61 -16.37
CA MET A 17 6.87 0.60 -16.26
C MET A 17 6.69 1.09 -14.82
N TYR A 18 6.64 0.18 -13.85
CA TYR A 18 6.26 0.47 -12.47
C TYR A 18 7.23 -0.11 -11.46
N ILE A 19 7.28 0.54 -10.30
CA ILE A 19 7.85 0.03 -9.05
C ILE A 19 6.69 -0.35 -8.15
N TYR A 20 6.79 -1.51 -7.53
CA TYR A 20 5.80 -2.13 -6.67
C TYR A 20 6.34 -2.31 -5.26
N ARG A 21 5.42 -2.33 -4.31
CA ARG A 21 5.63 -2.83 -2.94
C ARG A 21 4.27 -3.16 -2.34
N HIS A 22 4.24 -4.01 -1.33
CA HIS A 22 3.05 -4.19 -0.50
C HIS A 22 3.32 -3.70 0.92
N VAL A 23 2.26 -3.26 1.58
CA VAL A 23 2.24 -2.88 2.98
C VAL A 23 1.39 -3.89 3.71
N ILE A 24 1.92 -4.46 4.79
CA ILE A 24 1.19 -5.39 5.64
C ILE A 24 0.70 -4.61 6.84
N LEU A 25 -0.62 -4.52 6.96
CA LEU A 25 -1.29 -3.85 8.07
C LEU A 25 -1.54 -4.82 9.22
N PRO A 26 -1.46 -4.34 10.47
CA PRO A 26 -1.99 -5.04 11.62
C PRO A 26 -3.49 -5.36 11.45
N GLU A 27 -3.96 -6.45 12.04
CA GLU A 27 -5.34 -6.93 11.86
C GLU A 27 -6.42 -5.91 12.25
N ASP A 28 -6.16 -5.08 13.26
CA ASP A 28 -7.07 -4.04 13.71
C ASP A 28 -7.17 -2.88 12.70
N MET A 29 -6.08 -2.52 12.04
CA MET A 29 -6.08 -1.55 10.94
C MET A 29 -6.70 -2.10 9.66
N ALA A 30 -6.44 -3.37 9.33
CA ALA A 30 -6.98 -4.00 8.12
C ALA A 30 -8.51 -3.97 8.06
N LYS A 31 -9.18 -4.00 9.22
CA LYS A 31 -10.66 -3.89 9.34
C LYS A 31 -11.20 -2.52 8.93
N LEU A 32 -10.36 -1.48 8.93
CA LEU A 32 -10.72 -0.12 8.54
C LEU A 32 -10.62 0.12 7.02
N LEU A 33 -10.12 -0.85 6.27
CA LEU A 33 -9.94 -0.70 4.83
C LEU A 33 -11.29 -0.59 4.10
N PRO A 34 -11.40 0.31 3.11
CA PRO A 34 -12.63 0.46 2.34
C PRO A 34 -12.91 -0.79 1.49
N LYS A 35 -14.16 -1.28 1.57
CA LYS A 35 -14.66 -2.41 0.77
C LYS A 35 -15.24 -1.98 -0.58
N THR A 36 -15.50 -0.70 -0.79
CA THR A 36 -16.18 -0.20 -1.99
C THR A 36 -15.23 0.32 -3.06
N HIS A 37 -14.00 0.69 -2.70
CA HIS A 37 -13.05 1.32 -3.62
C HIS A 37 -11.59 1.06 -3.20
N LEU A 38 -10.64 1.46 -4.04
CA LEU A 38 -9.21 1.50 -3.73
C LEU A 38 -8.86 2.82 -3.08
N MET A 39 -8.00 2.78 -2.07
CA MET A 39 -7.60 3.96 -1.31
C MET A 39 -6.84 4.99 -2.15
N THR A 40 -7.26 6.24 -2.03
CA THR A 40 -6.52 7.43 -2.48
C THR A 40 -5.28 7.70 -1.61
N GLU A 41 -4.39 8.57 -2.09
CA GLU A 41 -3.20 8.99 -1.32
C GLU A 41 -3.54 9.54 0.06
N THR A 42 -4.59 10.36 0.15
CA THR A 42 -5.05 10.91 1.42
C THR A 42 -5.55 9.82 2.37
N GLU A 43 -6.31 8.84 1.89
CA GLU A 43 -6.90 7.80 2.72
C GLU A 43 -5.85 6.87 3.32
N TRP A 44 -4.90 6.39 2.52
CA TRP A 44 -3.86 5.51 3.06
C TRP A 44 -2.89 6.26 3.99
N ARG A 45 -2.65 7.56 3.76
CA ARG A 45 -1.89 8.41 4.68
C ARG A 45 -2.61 8.58 6.02
N ASN A 46 -3.92 8.77 6.00
CA ASN A 46 -4.75 8.89 7.20
C ASN A 46 -4.80 7.59 8.03
N LEU A 47 -4.61 6.42 7.40
CA LEU A 47 -4.41 5.14 8.09
C LEU A 47 -3.03 4.99 8.74
N GLY A 48 -2.11 5.94 8.52
CA GLY A 48 -0.76 5.90 9.07
C GLY A 48 0.27 5.23 8.16
N ILE A 49 -0.10 4.85 6.93
CA ILE A 49 0.88 4.35 5.94
C ILE A 49 1.75 5.52 5.48
N GLN A 50 3.08 5.35 5.57
CA GLN A 50 4.06 6.39 5.24
C GLN A 50 4.92 6.00 4.06
N MET A 51 4.80 6.75 2.96
CA MET A 51 5.59 6.60 1.75
C MET A 51 5.81 7.95 1.07
N THR A 52 6.77 8.02 0.15
CA THR A 52 6.93 9.17 -0.76
C THR A 52 5.66 9.40 -1.59
N SER A 53 5.49 10.57 -2.20
CA SER A 53 4.35 10.79 -3.10
C SER A 53 4.43 9.90 -4.37
N GLY A 54 3.26 9.65 -4.98
CA GLY A 54 3.11 8.95 -6.25
C GLY A 54 2.81 7.45 -6.16
N TRP A 55 2.73 6.89 -4.95
CA TRP A 55 2.27 5.51 -4.76
C TRP A 55 0.74 5.42 -4.85
N MET A 56 0.27 4.48 -5.65
CA MET A 56 -1.15 4.20 -5.87
C MET A 56 -1.48 2.79 -5.38
N HIS A 57 -2.52 2.66 -4.55
CA HIS A 57 -3.15 1.39 -4.23
C HIS A 57 -3.89 0.92 -5.48
N TYR A 58 -3.43 -0.15 -6.13
CA TYR A 58 -3.87 -0.48 -7.49
C TYR A 58 -4.75 -1.72 -7.60
N MET A 59 -4.82 -2.54 -6.55
CA MET A 59 -5.68 -3.71 -6.52
C MET A 59 -5.99 -4.08 -5.07
N ARG A 60 -7.13 -4.74 -4.86
CA ARG A 60 -7.46 -5.38 -3.59
C ARG A 60 -7.19 -6.87 -3.70
N TYR A 61 -6.66 -7.46 -2.65
CA TYR A 61 -6.51 -8.89 -2.53
C TYR A 61 -7.42 -9.41 -1.40
N ASP A 62 -8.62 -9.88 -1.77
CA ASP A 62 -9.65 -10.28 -0.80
C ASP A 62 -9.25 -11.44 0.12
N PRO A 63 -8.44 -12.44 -0.30
CA PRO A 63 -7.99 -13.51 0.60
C PRO A 63 -7.11 -13.00 1.76
N GLU A 64 -6.28 -11.98 1.52
CA GLU A 64 -5.41 -11.38 2.54
C GLU A 64 -5.57 -9.85 2.53
N PRO A 65 -6.68 -9.31 3.09
CA PRO A 65 -7.03 -7.90 2.97
C PRO A 65 -6.05 -6.98 3.71
N HIS A 66 -5.31 -7.54 4.67
CA HIS A 66 -4.27 -6.85 5.43
C HIS A 66 -3.02 -6.58 4.57
N ILE A 67 -2.88 -7.22 3.41
CA ILE A 67 -1.82 -6.94 2.43
C ILE A 67 -2.35 -5.92 1.43
N VAL A 68 -1.79 -4.72 1.47
CA VAL A 68 -2.18 -3.59 0.61
C VAL A 68 -1.11 -3.38 -0.46
N PRO A 69 -1.36 -3.76 -1.72
CA PRO A 69 -0.39 -3.63 -2.80
C PRO A 69 -0.43 -2.23 -3.42
N PHE A 70 0.76 -1.64 -3.58
CA PHE A 70 0.98 -0.33 -4.17
C PHE A 70 1.89 -0.41 -5.40
N ARG A 71 1.66 0.49 -6.35
CA ARG A 71 2.54 0.73 -7.49
C ARG A 71 2.84 2.21 -7.67
N ARG A 72 3.98 2.54 -8.25
CA ARG A 72 4.37 3.91 -8.63
C ARG A 72 5.02 3.85 -10.01
N LEU A 73 4.71 4.81 -10.89
CA LEU A 73 5.38 4.91 -12.19
C LEU A 73 6.88 5.10 -12.01
N LYS A 74 7.68 4.40 -12.81
CA LYS A 74 9.11 4.70 -12.95
C LYS A 74 9.22 6.07 -13.61
N LYS A 75 10.13 6.91 -13.12
CA LYS A 75 10.50 8.12 -13.84
C LYS A 75 11.13 7.65 -15.15
N VAL A 76 10.45 7.88 -16.27
CA VAL A 76 11.10 7.79 -17.58
C VAL A 76 12.06 8.97 -17.61
N ASN A 77 13.34 8.69 -17.44
CA ASN A 77 14.37 9.69 -17.68
C ASN A 77 14.36 9.96 -19.19
N ASN A 78 13.51 10.89 -19.64
CA ASN A 78 13.74 11.56 -20.91
C ASN A 78 14.95 12.48 -20.67
N GLN A 79 16.13 11.94 -20.96
CA GLN A 79 17.32 12.72 -21.23
C GLN A 79 17.10 13.56 -22.49
#